data_AF-A0A7W7ZGI3-F1
#
_entry.id   AF-A0A7W7ZGI3-F1
#
_cell.length_a   1.000
_cell.length_b   1.000
_cell.length_c   1.000
_cell.angle_alpha   90.00
_cell.angle_beta   90.00
_cell.angle_gamma   90.00
#
_symmetry.space_group_name_H-M   'P 1'
#
loop_
_entity.id
_entity.type
_entity.pdbx_description
1 polymer ?
#
loop_
_entity_poly.entity_id
_entity_poly.type
_entity_poly.pdbx_seq_one_letter_code
_entity_poly.pdbx_strand_id
1 'polypeptide(L)'
;MALYSLSHVIDLEWIGKAYRLTRKSGAPGIDGATAAEYETNLEENLKNLLERIRSGSYKAPPVRRVYIPKADGTRRPLGIPTFEDKVAPLPSAKIIHRYIVESEALP
;
A
#
# COMPACT_ATOMS: atom_id res chain seq x y z
N MET A 1 -24.72 13.53 -9.02
CA MET A 1 -23.28 13.42 -8.68
C MET A 1 -23.16 13.05 -7.21
N ALA A 2 -23.09 11.75 -6.91
CA ALA A 2 -22.78 11.29 -5.56
C ALA A 2 -21.26 11.20 -5.43
N LEU A 3 -20.66 12.07 -4.62
CA LEU A 3 -19.30 11.86 -4.16
C LEU A 3 -19.36 10.69 -3.18
N TYR A 4 -19.22 9.46 -3.68
CA TYR A 4 -19.05 8.29 -2.82
C TYR A 4 -17.81 8.54 -1.97
N SER A 5 -18.01 8.77 -0.67
CA SER A 5 -16.91 8.93 0.29
C SER A 5 -15.96 7.75 0.14
N LEU A 6 -14.66 8.04 0.01
CA LEU A 6 -13.56 7.06 -0.11
C LEU A 6 -13.68 5.91 0.91
N SER A 7 -14.28 6.20 2.06
CA SER A 7 -14.54 5.27 3.16
C SER A 7 -15.45 4.08 2.80
N HIS A 8 -16.31 4.19 1.79
CA HIS A 8 -17.18 3.09 1.34
C HIS A 8 -16.53 2.19 0.29
N VAL A 9 -15.41 2.62 -0.30
CA VAL A 9 -14.71 1.89 -1.37
C VAL A 9 -13.52 1.09 -0.80
N ILE A 10 -13.01 1.48 0.36
CA ILE A 10 -11.88 0.80 1.02
C ILE A 10 -12.43 -0.09 2.13
N ASP A 11 -12.51 -1.39 1.84
CA ASP A 11 -12.88 -2.45 2.79
C ASP A 11 -11.76 -3.49 2.93
N LEU A 12 -12.00 -4.52 3.75
CA LEU A 12 -11.03 -5.58 4.00
C LEU A 12 -10.75 -6.44 2.76
N GLU A 13 -11.74 -6.62 1.89
CA GLU A 13 -11.58 -7.38 0.66
C GLU A 13 -10.64 -6.64 -0.31
N TRP A 14 -10.83 -5.33 -0.43
CA TRP A 14 -10.01 -4.45 -1.25
C TRP A 14 -8.56 -4.42 -0.74
N ILE A 15 -8.37 -4.28 0.57
CA ILE A 15 -7.04 -4.34 1.20
C ILE A 15 -6.40 -5.73 1.04
N GLY A 16 -7.18 -6.80 1.16
CA GLY A 16 -6.72 -8.16 0.87
C GLY A 16 -6.32 -8.36 -0.60
N LYS A 17 -7.01 -7.71 -1.53
CA LYS A 17 -6.65 -7.69 -2.95
C LYS A 17 -5.36 -6.91 -3.19
N ALA A 18 -5.22 -5.74 -2.57
CA ALA A 18 -3.99 -4.95 -2.62
C ALA A 18 -2.80 -5.79 -2.12
N TYR A 19 -2.95 -6.45 -0.97
CA TYR A 19 -1.98 -7.38 -0.43
C TYR A 19 -1.57 -8.49 -1.43
N ARG A 20 -2.54 -9.13 -2.10
CA ARG A 20 -2.26 -10.17 -3.12
C ARG A 20 -1.47 -9.66 -4.32
N LEU A 21 -1.66 -8.40 -4.70
CA LEU A 21 -0.97 -7.76 -5.82
C LEU A 21 0.40 -7.19 -5.43
N THR A 22 0.66 -7.01 -4.13
CA THR A 22 1.95 -6.51 -3.63
C THR A 22 3.08 -7.51 -3.89
N ARG A 23 4.18 -7.01 -4.46
CA ARG A 23 5.38 -7.83 -4.69
C ARG A 23 6.04 -8.20 -3.36
N LYS A 24 6.06 -9.50 -3.04
CA LYS A 24 6.61 -10.05 -1.79
C LYS A 24 8.13 -10.17 -1.75
N SER A 25 8.80 -10.19 -2.90
CA SER A 25 10.27 -10.32 -3.02
C SER A 25 11.04 -9.00 -2.87
N GLY A 26 10.38 -7.93 -2.42
CA GLY A 26 11.03 -6.65 -2.21
C GLY A 26 11.87 -6.62 -0.94
N ALA A 27 12.96 -5.85 -0.96
CA ALA A 27 13.72 -5.57 0.25
C ALA A 27 12.83 -4.92 1.33
N PRO A 28 13.10 -5.19 2.62
CA PRO A 28 12.32 -4.61 3.71
C PRO A 28 12.54 -3.10 3.80
N GLY A 29 11.53 -2.41 4.32
CA GLY A 29 11.56 -0.97 4.55
C GLY A 29 12.42 -0.61 5.77
N ILE A 30 12.11 0.53 6.38
CA ILE A 30 12.84 1.01 7.57
C ILE A 30 12.53 0.18 8.82
N ASP A 31 11.37 -0.44 8.86
CA ASP A 31 10.86 -1.31 9.91
C ASP A 31 11.47 -2.72 9.89
N GLY A 32 12.20 -3.08 8.83
CA GLY A 32 12.80 -4.41 8.67
C GLY A 32 11.79 -5.52 8.32
N ALA A 33 10.48 -5.24 8.40
CA ALA A 33 9.44 -6.23 8.17
C ALA A 33 9.42 -6.73 6.72
N THR A 34 9.46 -8.05 6.59
CA THR A 34 9.35 -8.77 5.32
C THR A 34 7.89 -9.17 5.06
N ALA A 35 7.61 -9.56 3.81
CA ALA A 35 6.30 -10.10 3.45
C ALA A 35 5.94 -11.35 4.27
N ALA A 36 6.93 -12.22 4.55
CA ALA A 36 6.73 -13.45 5.31
C ALA A 36 6.39 -13.17 6.78
N GLU A 37 7.07 -12.22 7.41
CA GLU A 37 6.76 -11.80 8.78
C GLU A 37 5.36 -11.18 8.86
N TYR A 38 5.00 -10.35 7.87
CA TYR A 38 3.68 -9.75 7.78
C TYR A 38 2.57 -10.79 7.56
N GLU A 39 2.84 -11.87 6.81
CA GLU A 39 1.90 -12.98 6.56
C GLU A 39 1.57 -13.78 7.83
N THR A 40 2.49 -13.84 8.80
CA THR A 40 2.29 -14.60 10.06
C THR A 40 1.00 -14.20 10.78
N ASN A 41 0.63 -12.91 10.70
CA ASN A 41 -0.60 -12.40 11.28
C ASN A 41 -1.41 -11.58 10.27
N LEU A 42 -1.55 -12.11 9.05
CA LEU A 42 -2.08 -11.38 7.90
C LEU A 42 -3.43 -10.74 8.18
N GLU A 43 -4.40 -11.49 8.71
CA GLU A 43 -5.76 -10.99 8.89
C GLU A 43 -5.83 -9.82 9.87
N GLU A 44 -5.15 -9.94 11.02
CA GLU A 44 -5.10 -8.86 12.02
C GLU A 44 -4.36 -7.64 11.48
N ASN A 45 -3.25 -7.84 10.77
CA ASN A 45 -2.48 -6.76 10.15
C ASN A 45 -3.34 -5.97 9.15
N LEU A 46 -4.11 -6.66 8.28
CA LEU A 46 -4.99 -6.01 7.31
C LEU A 46 -6.16 -5.28 7.98
N LYS A 47 -6.74 -5.84 9.06
CA LYS A 47 -7.79 -5.16 9.85
C LYS A 47 -7.27 -3.89 10.53
N ASN A 48 -6.13 -3.97 11.21
CA ASN A 48 -5.49 -2.82 11.86
C ASN A 48 -5.11 -1.73 10.83
N LEU A 49 -4.66 -2.12 9.64
CA LEU A 49 -4.41 -1.19 8.54
C LEU A 49 -5.70 -0.53 8.06
N LEU A 50 -6.76 -1.31 7.84
CA LEU A 50 -8.07 -0.80 7.44
C LEU A 50 -8.62 0.23 8.44
N GLU A 51 -8.57 -0.08 9.74
CA GLU A 51 -9.07 0.81 10.79
C GLU A 51 -8.28 2.12 10.85
N ARG A 52 -6.95 2.07 10.71
CA ARG A 52 -6.12 3.26 10.63
C ARG A 52 -6.44 4.11 9.40
N ILE A 53 -6.70 3.48 8.26
CA ILE A 53 -7.06 4.21 7.03
C ILE A 53 -8.46 4.81 7.15
N ARG A 54 -9.44 4.06 7.65
CA ARG A 54 -10.83 4.53 7.83
C ARG A 54 -10.94 5.66 8.84
N SER A 55 -10.13 5.62 9.90
CA SER A 55 -10.07 6.69 10.91
C SER A 55 -9.22 7.89 10.46
N GLY A 56 -8.54 7.81 9.31
CA GLY A 56 -7.59 8.84 8.87
C GLY A 56 -6.33 8.95 9.72
N SER A 57 -6.09 7.99 10.62
CA SER A 57 -4.94 7.95 11.52
C SER A 57 -3.71 7.25 10.92
N TYR A 58 -3.85 6.64 9.74
CA TYR A 58 -2.74 6.05 9.01
C TYR A 58 -1.67 7.09 8.66
N LYS A 59 -0.44 6.88 9.12
CA LYS A 59 0.73 7.69 8.81
C LYS A 59 1.78 6.80 8.15
N ALA A 60 2.07 7.08 6.89
CA ALA A 60 3.11 6.36 6.16
C ALA A 60 4.47 6.57 6.86
N PRO A 61 5.19 5.48 7.19
CA PRO A 61 6.51 5.57 7.79
C PRO A 61 7.54 6.16 6.80
N PRO A 62 8.66 6.71 7.29
CA PRO A 62 9.71 7.22 6.41
C PRO A 62 10.30 6.10 5.54
N VAL A 63 10.56 6.43 4.28
CA VAL A 63 11.11 5.50 3.29
C VAL A 63 12.59 5.22 3.58
N ARG A 64 13.00 3.94 3.60
CA ARG A 64 14.41 3.56 3.79
C ARG A 64 15.22 3.93 2.55
N ARG A 65 16.29 4.72 2.72
CA ARG A 65 17.18 5.11 1.62
C ARG A 65 18.32 4.11 1.47
N VAL A 66 18.47 3.56 0.28
CA VAL A 66 19.62 2.74 -0.12
C VAL A 66 20.29 3.40 -1.31
N TYR A 67 21.62 3.34 -1.36
CA TYR A 67 22.38 3.95 -2.45
C TYR A 67 22.90 2.86 -3.39
N ILE A 68 22.49 2.95 -4.66
CA ILE A 68 22.98 2.05 -5.71
C ILE A 68 24.17 2.75 -6.39
N PRO A 69 25.36 2.12 -6.42
CA PRO A 69 26.52 2.68 -7.08
C PRO A 69 26.31 2.68 -8.61
N LYS A 70 26.78 3.73 -9.27
CA LYS A 70 26.92 3.78 -10.73
C LYS A 70 28.37 3.48 -11.13
N ALA A 71 28.56 3.17 -12.42
CA ALA A 71 29.89 2.99 -13.02
C ALA A 71 30.75 4.27 -12.95
N ASP A 72 30.14 5.46 -12.88
CA ASP A 72 30.82 6.76 -12.81
C ASP A 72 31.23 7.16 -11.37
N GLY A 73 31.04 6.29 -10.37
CA GLY A 73 31.34 6.57 -8.96
C GLY A 73 30.26 7.35 -8.21
N THR A 74 29.24 7.89 -8.89
CA THR A 74 28.08 8.54 -8.25
C THR A 74 27.07 7.51 -7.75
N ARG A 75 26.15 7.92 -6.87
CA ARG A 75 25.15 7.03 -6.27
C ARG A 75 23.74 7.50 -6.61
N ARG A 76 22.85 6.57 -6.98
CA ARG A 76 21.41 6.84 -7.09
C ARG A 76 20.71 6.46 -5.79
N PRO A 77 20.02 7.39 -5.10
CA PRO A 77 19.20 7.05 -3.94
C PRO A 77 17.97 6.28 -4.42
N LEU A 78 17.75 5.10 -3.82
CA LEU A 78 16.53 4.32 -3.95
C LEU A 78 15.77 4.41 -2.64
N GLY A 79 14.48 4.73 -2.73
CA GLY A 79 13.56 4.66 -1.62
C GLY A 79 12.89 3.30 -1.54
N ILE A 80 13.03 2.61 -0.42
CA ILE A 80 12.39 1.33 -0.14
C ILE A 80 11.31 1.57 0.92
N PRO A 81 10.01 1.61 0.55
CA PRO A 81 8.92 1.74 1.51
C PRO A 81 8.79 0.47 2.35
N THR A 82 8.09 0.59 3.48
CA THR A 82 7.74 -0.58 4.32
C THR A 82 6.82 -1.52 3.58
N PHE A 83 6.75 -2.77 4.05
CA PHE A 83 5.84 -3.73 3.43
C PHE A 83 4.38 -3.30 3.58
N GLU A 84 4.01 -2.83 4.78
CA GLU A 84 2.66 -2.30 5.05
C GLU A 84 2.31 -1.10 4.14
N ASP A 85 3.24 -0.18 3.87
CA ASP A 85 3.01 0.96 2.97
C ASP A 85 2.86 0.53 1.49
N LYS A 86 3.44 -0.61 1.10
CA LYS A 86 3.20 -1.23 -0.22
C LYS A 86 1.84 -1.93 -0.33
N VAL A 87 1.24 -2.31 0.81
CA VAL A 87 -0.08 -2.94 0.91
C VAL A 87 -1.16 -1.89 1.11
N ALA A 88 -0.81 -0.77 1.75
CA ALA A 88 -1.71 0.34 2.03
C ALA A 88 -2.38 0.80 0.73
N PRO A 89 -3.72 0.91 0.72
CA PRO A 89 -4.47 1.70 -0.24
C PRO A 89 -3.90 3.10 -0.37
N LEU A 90 -2.94 3.31 -1.26
CA LEU A 90 -2.68 4.65 -1.74
C LEU A 90 -3.90 5.02 -2.57
N PRO A 91 -4.60 6.13 -2.27
CA PRO A 91 -5.59 6.71 -3.16
C PRO A 91 -4.87 7.29 -4.39
N SER A 92 -4.22 6.42 -5.15
CA SER A 92 -3.72 6.74 -6.46
C SER A 92 -4.95 6.92 -7.33
N ALA A 93 -5.18 8.16 -7.77
CA ALA A 93 -6.38 8.58 -8.50
C ALA A 93 -6.76 7.63 -9.65
N LYS A 94 -5.78 6.90 -10.24
CA LYS A 94 -6.02 5.88 -11.26
C LYS A 94 -6.88 4.69 -10.80
N ILE A 95 -6.70 4.18 -9.58
CA ILE A 95 -7.44 3.01 -9.11
C ILE A 95 -8.85 3.41 -8.68
N ILE A 96 -8.99 4.56 -8.00
CA ILE A 96 -10.28 5.11 -7.60
C ILE A 96 -11.10 5.49 -8.84
N HIS A 97 -10.48 6.16 -9.82
CA HIS A 97 -11.16 6.48 -11.08
C HIS A 97 -11.61 5.21 -11.82
N ARG A 98 -10.76 4.18 -11.89
CA ARG A 98 -11.13 2.93 -12.54
C ARG A 98 -12.27 2.19 -11.85
N TYR A 99 -12.26 2.13 -10.52
CA TYR A 99 -13.35 1.51 -9.76
C TYR A 99 -14.65 2.30 -9.86
N ILE A 100 -14.61 3.64 -9.81
CA ILE A 100 -15.80 4.48 -10.01
C ILE A 100 -16.37 4.24 -11.41
N VAL A 101 -15.54 4.30 -12.46
CA VAL A 101 -15.96 4.07 -13.84
C VAL A 101 -16.50 2.64 -14.05
N GLU A 102 -15.88 1.61 -13.46
CA GLU A 102 -16.38 0.23 -13.56
C GLU A 102 -17.67 0.01 -12.74
N SER A 103 -17.87 0.73 -11.63
CA SER A 103 -19.10 0.66 -10.82
C SER A 103 -20.29 1.39 -11.41
N GLU A 104 -20.06 2.44 -12.21
CA GLU A 104 -21.12 3.12 -13.01
C GLU A 104 -21.43 2.39 -14.33
N ALA A 105 -20.65 1.36 -14.68
CA ALA A 105 -20.81 0.57 -15.91
C ALA A 105 -21.66 -0.71 -15.75
N LEU A 106 -22.24 -0.95 -14.57
CA LEU A 106 -23.23 -2.01 -14.38
C LEU A 106 -24.65 -1.44 -14.60
N PRO A 107 -25.49 -2.07 -15.45
CA PRO A 107 -26.83 -1.58 -15.75
C PRO A 107 -27.78 -1.62 -14.55
#